data_AF-A0A950VYE9-F1
#
_entry.id   AF-A0A950VYE9-F1
#
_cell.length_a   1.000
_cell.length_b   1.000
_cell.length_c   1.000
_cell.angle_alpha   90.00
_cell.angle_beta   90.00
_cell.angle_gamma   90.00
#
_symmetry.space_group_name_H-M   'P 1'
#
loop_
_entity.id
_entity.type
_entity.pdbx_description
1 polymer ?
#
loop_
_entity_poly.entity_id
_entity_poly.type
_entity_poly.pdbx_seq_one_letter_code
_entity_poly.pdbx_strand_id
1 'polypeptide(L)' 'MTNVLKPKRAPKVTVSESNIKKSAMRLMQRPLVSPEVQYIQRVLGATATQEAVDEKVIAVRKLPWSSIVAPE' A
#
# COMPACT_ATOMS: atom_id res chain seq x y z
N MET A 1 -13.92 -38.29 -6.78
CA MET A 1 -13.09 -37.51 -5.84
C MET A 1 -12.95 -36.10 -6.42
N THR A 2 -13.75 -35.14 -5.95
CA THR A 2 -13.69 -33.76 -6.43
C THR A 2 -12.53 -33.04 -5.74
N ASN A 3 -11.45 -32.79 -6.48
CA ASN A 3 -10.33 -32.00 -5.99
C ASN A 3 -10.79 -30.55 -5.81
N VAL A 4 -11.03 -30.16 -4.56
CA VAL A 4 -11.35 -28.77 -4.19
C VAL A 4 -10.06 -27.96 -4.31
N LEU A 5 -9.84 -27.31 -5.45
CA LEU A 5 -8.77 -26.32 -5.65
C LEU A 5 -9.00 -25.17 -4.65
N LYS A 6 -8.30 -25.19 -3.52
CA LYS A 6 -8.25 -24.02 -2.63
C LYS A 6 -7.73 -22.84 -3.44
N PRO A 7 -8.43 -21.68 -3.46
CA PRO A 7 -7.95 -20.53 -4.20
C PRO A 7 -6.57 -20.15 -3.65
N LYS A 8 -5.59 -20.08 -4.55
CA LYS A 8 -4.20 -19.75 -4.24
C LYS A 8 -4.20 -18.32 -3.69
N ARG A 9 -4.24 -18.18 -2.36
CA ARG A 9 -4.24 -16.86 -1.70
C ARG A 9 -2.98 -16.13 -2.16
N ALA A 10 -3.15 -14.93 -2.73
CA ALA A 10 -2.03 -14.13 -3.18
C ALA A 10 -1.03 -13.95 -2.02
N PRO A 11 0.28 -14.07 -2.28
CA PRO A 11 1.30 -13.92 -1.25
C PRO A 11 1.19 -12.51 -0.64
N LYS A 12 1.17 -12.46 0.70
CA LYS A 12 1.19 -11.21 1.43
C LYS A 12 2.62 -10.74 1.64
N VAL A 13 2.82 -9.43 1.53
CA VAL A 13 4.06 -8.74 1.82
C VAL A 13 3.90 -7.92 3.11
N THR A 14 5.00 -7.73 3.82
CA THR A 14 5.04 -6.81 4.96
C THR A 14 4.88 -5.38 4.46
N VAL A 15 4.00 -4.61 5.09
CA VAL A 15 3.76 -3.19 4.74
C VAL A 15 4.82 -2.32 5.42
N SER A 16 6.08 -2.51 5.03
CA SER A 16 7.20 -1.71 5.51
C SER A 16 7.39 -0.47 4.63
N GLU A 17 8.03 0.57 5.19
CA GLU A 17 8.38 1.77 4.45
C GLU A 17 9.19 1.44 3.18
N SER A 18 10.15 0.53 3.27
CA SER A 18 10.96 0.10 2.13
C SER A 18 10.12 -0.54 1.02
N ASN A 19 9.14 -1.39 1.37
CA ASN A 19 8.27 -2.03 0.38
C ASN A 19 7.30 -1.04 -0.26
N ILE A 20 6.76 -0.11 0.52
CA ILE A 20 5.92 0.98 0.02
C ILE A 20 6.71 1.88 -0.94
N LYS A 21 7.92 2.31 -0.56
CA LYS A 21 8.79 3.14 -1.41
C LYS A 21 9.20 2.43 -2.68
N LYS A 22 9.55 1.14 -2.63
CA LYS A 22 9.83 0.33 -3.82
C LYS A 22 8.62 0.27 -4.76
N SER A 23 7.43 0.07 -4.20
CA SER A 23 6.18 0.04 -4.98
C SER A 23 5.90 1.39 -5.63
N ALA A 24 6.09 2.50 -4.90
CA ALA A 24 5.96 3.86 -5.44
C ALA A 24 6.96 4.16 -6.55
N MET A 25 8.23 3.78 -6.38
CA MET A 25 9.23 3.93 -7.44
C MET A 25 8.87 3.13 -8.69
N ARG A 26 8.38 1.90 -8.55
CA ARG A 26 7.96 1.07 -9.69
C ARG A 26 6.73 1.63 -10.41
N LEU A 27 5.72 2.08 -9.66
CA LEU A 27 4.42 2.48 -10.23
C LEU A 27 4.41 3.92 -10.74
N MET A 28 5.14 4.81 -10.06
CA MET A 28 5.03 6.25 -10.28
C MET A 28 6.36 6.91 -10.60
N GLN A 29 7.47 6.19 -10.48
CA GLN A 29 8.83 6.75 -10.61
C GLN A 29 9.10 7.94 -9.67
N ARG A 30 8.33 8.05 -8.58
CA ARG A 30 8.43 9.13 -7.60
C ARG A 30 8.31 8.57 -6.18
N PRO A 31 9.18 8.98 -5.25
CA PRO A 31 9.09 8.53 -3.88
C PRO A 31 7.86 9.12 -3.18
N LEU A 32 7.29 8.35 -2.26
CA LEU A 32 6.27 8.85 -1.33
C LEU A 32 6.92 9.62 -0.18
N VAL A 33 6.21 10.64 0.31
CA VAL A 33 6.61 11.40 1.51
C VAL A 33 6.19 10.68 2.79
N SER A 34 6.78 11.03 3.93
CA SER A 34 6.53 10.36 5.22
C SER A 34 5.03 10.26 5.58
N PRO A 35 4.21 11.32 5.45
CA PRO A 35 2.77 11.23 5.75
C PRO A 35 2.02 10.21 4.87
N GLU A 36 2.36 10.14 3.58
CA GLU A 36 1.76 9.18 2.64
C GLU A 36 2.10 7.74 3.04
N VAL A 37 3.37 7.48 3.38
CA VAL A 37 3.83 6.16 3.83
C VAL A 37 3.11 5.75 5.12
N GLN A 38 3.06 6.63 6.11
CA GLN A 38 2.41 6.35 7.39
C GLN A 38 0.91 6.08 7.20
N TYR A 39 0.24 6.82 6.31
CA TYR A 39 -1.16 6.57 6.01
C TYR A 39 -1.37 5.19 5.39
N ILE A 40 -0.54 4.78 4.43
CA ILE A 40 -0.64 3.44 3.83
C ILE A 40 -0.44 2.35 4.88
N GLN A 41 0.53 2.52 5.79
CA GLN A 41 0.76 1.59 6.90
C GLN A 41 -0.45 1.49 7.82
N ARG A 42 -1.08 2.62 8.17
CA ARG A 42 -2.29 2.65 9.01
C ARG A 42 -3.47 1.96 8.33
N VAL A 43 -3.65 2.17 7.03
CA VAL A 43 -4.79 1.63 6.27
C VAL A 43 -4.65 0.14 5.97
N LEU A 44 -3.44 -0.33 5.62
CA LEU A 44 -3.22 -1.73 5.24
C LEU A 44 -2.82 -2.63 6.41
N GLY A 45 -2.37 -2.06 7.53
CA GLY A 45 -1.88 -2.82 8.70
C GLY A 45 -0.52 -3.46 8.45
N ALA A 46 -0.20 -4.53 9.19
CA ALA A 46 1.15 -5.13 9.16
C ALA A 46 1.49 -5.88 7.86
N THR A 47 0.50 -6.53 7.23
CA THR A 47 0.70 -7.34 6.01
C THR A 47 -0.47 -7.15 5.04
N ALA A 48 -0.16 -7.00 3.76
CA ALA A 48 -1.14 -6.84 2.68
C ALA A 48 -0.68 -7.58 1.42
N THR A 49 -1.56 -7.82 0.46
CA THR A 49 -1.14 -8.31 -0.86
C THR A 49 -0.38 -7.21 -1.61
N GLN A 50 0.49 -7.60 -2.55
CA GLN A 50 1.21 -6.61 -3.36
C GLN A 50 0.24 -5.70 -4.14
N GLU A 51 -0.85 -6.27 -4.66
CA GLU A 51 -1.91 -5.53 -5.34
C GLU A 51 -2.54 -4.46 -4.44
N ALA A 52 -2.86 -4.80 -3.19
CA ALA A 52 -3.43 -3.84 -2.24
C ALA A 52 -2.43 -2.72 -1.89
N VAL A 53 -1.14 -3.02 -1.80
CA VAL A 53 -0.09 -2.00 -1.63
C VAL A 53 -0.06 -1.07 -2.84
N ASP A 54 -0.05 -1.63 -4.04
CA ASP A 54 0.03 -0.86 -5.28
C ASP A 54 -1.19 0.05 -5.47
N GLU A 55 -2.40 -0.48 -5.23
CA GLU A 55 -3.65 0.27 -5.26
C GLU A 55 -3.63 1.44 -4.28
N LYS A 56 -3.17 1.21 -3.05
CA LYS A 56 -3.09 2.28 -2.05
C LYS A 56 -2.00 3.29 -2.37
N VAL A 57 -0.86 2.88 -2.92
CA VAL A 57 0.20 3.79 -3.39
C VAL A 57 -0.32 4.72 -4.49
N ILE A 58 -1.18 4.25 -5.39
CA ILE A 58 -1.78 5.13 -6.41
C ILE A 58 -2.86 6.01 -5.80
N ALA A 59 -3.70 5.46 -4.91
CA ALA A 59 -4.80 6.18 -4.28
C ALA A 59 -4.31 7.30 -3.35
N VAL A 60 -3.22 7.09 -2.61
CA VAL A 60 -2.65 8.03 -1.62
C VAL A 60 -2.39 9.40 -2.25
N ARG A 61 -2.03 9.43 -3.53
CA ARG A 61 -1.68 10.65 -4.28
C ARG A 61 -2.87 11.47 -4.71
N LYS A 62 -4.05 10.86 -4.74
CA LYS A 62 -5.31 11.52 -5.07
C LYS A 62 -6.03 12.03 -3.81
N LEU A 63 -5.47 11.80 -2.63
CA LEU A 63 -6.07 12.24 -1.37
C LEU A 63 -5.84 13.74 -1.13
N PRO A 64 -6.82 14.45 -0.57
CA PRO A 64 -6.68 15.86 -0.20
C PRO A 64 -5.85 15.97 1.09
N TRP A 65 -4.53 15.86 0.97
CA TRP A 65 -3.61 15.89 2.12
C TRP A 65 -3.77 17.12 3.00
N SER A 66 -4.09 18.27 2.41
CA SER A 66 -4.37 19.52 3.12
C SER A 66 -5.57 19.44 4.06
N SER A 67 -6.52 18.54 3.81
CA SER A 67 -7.69 18.32 4.68
C SER A 67 -7.50 17.18 5.67
N ILE A 68 -6.55 16.28 5.41
CA ILE A 68 -6.30 15.09 6.23
C ILE A 68 -5.22 15.36 7.27
N VAL A 69 -4.18 16.09 6.89
CA VAL A 69 -3.13 16.56 7.79
C VAL A 69 -3.55 17.95 8.22
N ALA A 70 -4.34 18.02 9.30
CA ALA A 70 -4.61 19.30 9.94
C ALA A 70 -3.27 19.93 10.37
N PRO A 71 -3.01 21.22 10.09
CA PRO A 71 -1.91 21.92 10.74
C PRO A 71 -2.18 21.96 12.25
N GLU A 72 -1.16 21.66 13.04
CA GLU A 72 -1.16 21.97 14.49
C GLU A 72 -1.31 23.48 14.72
#